data_AF-A0A9D4ZIA9-F1
#
_entry.id   AF-A0A9D4ZIA9-F1
#
_cell.length_a   1.000
_cell.length_b   1.000
_cell.length_c   1.000
_cell.angle_alpha   90.00
_cell.angle_beta   90.00
_cell.angle_gamma   90.00
#
_symmetry.space_group_name_H-M   'P 1'
#
loop_
_entity.id
_entity.type
_entity.pdbx_description
1 polymer ?
#
loop_
_entity_poly.entity_id
_entity_poly.type
_entity_poly.pdbx_seq_one_letter_code
_entity_poly.pdbx_strand_id
1 'polypeptide(L)'
;GLQTSGYRACVTCGPRLNARRAPSLKKQIYEGHQAYLPENHVLRDGFLGREPPRMSAQAWLEQKEMCVDGLPPGMKRLSLWYELPYWPRLMINHLLDPMHIFKNVGNLLWDHLTDKKDTLGARVDLRNVDRMEQYWLQTASDGSIKLPKAPWIFTGAQERIVDEVEIAGTAHSRWMFFLERFMKTLKGYVRQKARPEGSMAEGWYIGEWLDGFDKSRNTLWRTIDDERISRIVMCNLGVEKKMTEDLEAKINRFCMLHNPVMQKWISQYEDAKQERQRA
;
A
#
# COMPACT_ATOMS: atom_id res chain seq x y z
N GLY A 1 0.86 20.98 -2.96
CA GLY A 1 -0.58 21.28 -2.92
C GLY A 1 -1.04 21.53 -4.34
N LEU A 2 -2.27 22.03 -4.55
CA LEU A 2 -2.69 22.71 -5.80
C LEU A 2 -4.02 23.52 -5.81
N GLN A 3 -4.71 23.93 -4.74
CA GLN A 3 -4.46 23.95 -3.29
C GLN A 3 -5.61 23.28 -2.48
N THR A 4 -5.28 22.85 -1.26
CA THR A 4 -6.26 22.48 -0.22
C THR A 4 -6.12 23.51 0.91
N SER A 5 -7.16 24.14 1.45
CA SER A 5 -8.60 23.85 1.29
C SER A 5 -9.36 24.73 0.29
N GLY A 6 -8.74 25.69 -0.40
CA GLY A 6 -9.35 26.51 -1.47
C GLY A 6 -9.72 25.78 -2.77
N TYR A 7 -9.94 24.47 -2.69
CA TYR A 7 -10.42 23.54 -3.72
C TYR A 7 -9.66 23.48 -5.06
N ARG A 8 -8.59 22.67 -5.08
CA ARG A 8 -8.22 21.70 -6.14
C ARG A 8 -7.06 20.85 -5.62
N ALA A 9 -7.12 19.52 -5.64
CA ALA A 9 -6.01 18.71 -5.14
C ALA A 9 -5.82 17.35 -5.85
N CYS A 10 -5.18 17.38 -7.01
CA CYS A 10 -4.43 16.25 -7.58
C CYS A 10 -3.29 16.84 -8.41
N VAL A 11 -2.06 16.38 -8.22
CA VAL A 11 -0.89 16.93 -8.94
C VAL A 11 -1.02 16.64 -10.44
N THR A 12 -1.41 15.41 -10.78
CA THR A 12 -1.69 14.95 -12.14
C THR A 12 -2.81 15.72 -12.83
N CYS A 13 -3.91 16.00 -12.15
CA CYS A 13 -5.06 16.68 -12.77
C CYS A 13 -4.90 18.21 -12.80
N GLY A 14 -4.20 18.79 -11.83
CA GLY A 14 -3.93 20.23 -11.75
C GLY A 14 -5.19 21.09 -11.98
N PRO A 15 -5.14 22.09 -12.87
CA PRO A 15 -6.30 22.93 -13.21
C PRO A 15 -7.50 22.21 -13.85
N ARG A 16 -7.37 20.96 -14.33
CA ARG A 16 -8.48 20.20 -14.91
C ARG A 16 -9.40 19.54 -13.87
N LEU A 17 -8.95 19.43 -12.62
CA LEU A 17 -9.76 18.86 -11.54
C LEU A 17 -10.89 19.82 -11.16
N ASN A 18 -12.13 19.33 -11.07
CA ASN A 18 -13.20 20.08 -10.42
C ASN A 18 -13.41 19.54 -9.00
N ALA A 19 -13.65 20.44 -8.04
CA ALA A 19 -13.80 20.09 -6.64
C ALA A 19 -14.85 20.98 -5.96
N ARG A 20 -15.77 20.37 -5.20
CA ARG A 20 -16.85 21.05 -4.48
C ARG A 20 -16.85 20.67 -3.00
N ARG A 21 -17.55 21.46 -2.18
CA ARG A 21 -17.76 21.17 -0.76
C ARG A 21 -19.13 20.50 -0.56
N ALA A 22 -19.13 19.36 0.10
CA ALA A 22 -20.34 18.74 0.65
C ALA A 22 -20.63 19.42 2.01
N PRO A 23 -21.67 20.28 2.14
CA PRO A 23 -21.91 21.04 3.37
C PRO A 23 -22.31 20.15 4.54
N SER A 24 -23.21 19.16 4.35
CA SER A 24 -23.71 18.33 5.44
C SER A 24 -22.66 17.35 5.95
N LEU A 25 -21.92 16.70 5.06
CA LEU A 25 -20.83 15.78 5.39
C LEU A 25 -19.52 16.47 5.77
N LYS A 26 -19.38 17.79 5.53
CA LYS A 26 -18.15 18.58 5.72
C LYS A 26 -16.94 17.94 5.00
N LYS A 27 -17.15 17.41 3.79
CA LYS A 27 -16.12 16.74 2.96
C LYS A 27 -15.89 17.46 1.61
N GLN A 28 -14.74 17.25 0.99
CA GLN A 28 -14.50 17.70 -0.38
C GLN A 28 -14.91 16.58 -1.35
N ILE A 29 -15.62 16.92 -2.42
CA ILE A 29 -16.01 16.02 -3.50
C ILE A 29 -15.17 16.38 -4.72
N TYR A 30 -14.49 15.39 -5.30
CA TYR A 30 -13.64 15.57 -6.48
C TYR A 30 -14.31 14.96 -7.72
N GLU A 31 -14.68 15.81 -8.67
CA GLU A 31 -15.42 15.43 -9.87
C GLU A 31 -14.48 15.14 -11.05
N GLY A 32 -14.99 14.47 -12.08
CA GLY A 32 -14.25 14.15 -13.31
C GLY A 32 -13.46 12.85 -13.30
N HIS A 33 -13.43 12.12 -12.17
CA HIS A 33 -12.81 10.80 -12.09
C HIS A 33 -13.41 9.75 -13.06
N GLN A 34 -14.64 9.96 -13.53
CA GLN A 34 -15.27 9.13 -14.57
C GLN A 34 -14.50 9.13 -15.91
N ALA A 35 -13.64 10.12 -16.17
CA ALA A 35 -12.75 10.12 -17.34
C ALA A 35 -11.70 8.99 -17.30
N TYR A 36 -11.44 8.37 -16.14
CA TYR A 36 -10.52 7.22 -16.01
C TYR A 36 -11.19 5.87 -16.31
N LEU A 37 -12.51 5.82 -16.51
CA LEU A 37 -13.23 4.59 -16.87
C LEU A 37 -12.99 4.24 -18.35
N PRO A 38 -13.22 2.99 -18.79
CA PRO A 38 -13.21 2.62 -20.21
C PRO A 38 -14.16 3.50 -21.06
N GLU A 39 -13.84 3.72 -22.33
CA GLU A 39 -14.64 4.60 -23.22
C GLU A 39 -16.06 4.09 -23.44
N ASN A 40 -16.25 2.77 -23.46
CA ASN A 40 -17.53 2.10 -23.56
C ASN A 40 -18.29 1.98 -22.22
N HIS A 41 -17.79 2.57 -21.13
CA HIS A 41 -18.41 2.47 -19.81
C HIS A 41 -19.56 3.47 -19.66
N VAL A 42 -20.76 3.00 -19.30
CA VAL A 42 -22.00 3.82 -19.19
C VAL A 42 -21.80 5.11 -18.38
N LEU A 43 -21.07 5.06 -17.27
CA LEU A 43 -20.77 6.23 -16.43
C LEU A 43 -19.74 7.23 -17.01
N ARG A 44 -19.21 7.01 -18.23
CA ARG A 44 -18.27 7.92 -18.93
C ARG A 44 -18.93 8.76 -20.03
N ASP A 45 -20.21 8.58 -20.31
CA ASP A 45 -20.95 9.23 -21.41
C ASP A 45 -20.77 10.77 -21.47
N GLY A 46 -20.87 11.46 -20.33
CA GLY A 46 -20.60 12.91 -20.22
C GLY A 46 -19.12 13.33 -20.18
N PHE A 47 -18.19 12.40 -20.35
CA PHE A 47 -16.73 12.57 -20.30
C PHE A 47 -16.01 11.95 -21.51
N LEU A 48 -16.74 11.57 -22.55
CA LEU A 48 -16.17 11.12 -23.83
C LEU A 48 -15.26 12.20 -24.43
N GLY A 49 -14.16 11.78 -25.07
CA GLY A 49 -13.13 12.68 -25.60
C GLY A 49 -12.24 13.39 -24.56
N ARG A 50 -12.55 13.31 -23.25
CA ARG A 50 -11.61 13.76 -22.20
C ARG A 50 -10.64 12.64 -21.88
N GLU A 51 -9.40 12.77 -22.36
CA GLU A 51 -8.32 11.88 -21.94
C GLU A 51 -7.91 12.18 -20.48
N PRO A 52 -7.93 11.20 -19.59
CA PRO A 52 -7.54 11.39 -18.19
C PRO A 52 -6.05 11.73 -18.13
N PRO A 53 -5.65 12.81 -17.41
CA PRO A 53 -4.24 13.14 -17.29
C PRO A 53 -3.47 12.00 -16.65
N ARG A 54 -2.33 11.68 -17.26
CA ARG A 54 -1.27 10.84 -16.72
C ARG A 54 -0.03 11.71 -16.58
N MET A 55 0.68 11.57 -15.47
CA MET A 55 1.87 12.35 -15.17
C MET A 55 3.02 11.37 -14.95
N SER A 56 3.99 11.39 -15.86
CA SER A 56 5.23 10.63 -15.72
C SER A 56 6.15 11.29 -14.67
N ALA A 57 7.18 10.57 -14.24
CA ALA A 57 8.18 11.15 -13.35
C ALA A 57 8.90 12.36 -13.96
N GLN A 58 9.15 12.31 -15.27
CA GLN A 58 9.75 13.39 -16.05
C GLN A 58 8.84 14.62 -16.14
N ALA A 59 7.56 14.45 -16.51
CA ALA A 59 6.60 15.57 -16.57
C ALA A 59 6.38 16.23 -15.19
N TRP A 60 6.49 15.45 -14.10
CA TRP A 60 6.45 15.99 -12.75
C TRP A 60 7.70 16.83 -12.40
N LEU A 61 8.89 16.46 -12.88
CA LEU A 61 10.13 17.23 -12.69
C LEU A 61 10.09 18.55 -13.44
N GLU A 62 9.64 18.55 -14.70
CA GLU A 62 9.42 19.76 -15.50
C GLU A 62 8.44 20.72 -14.78
N GLN A 63 7.32 20.18 -14.26
CA GLN A 63 6.37 20.97 -13.48
C GLN A 63 6.97 21.52 -12.18
N LYS A 64 7.90 20.82 -11.54
CA LYS A 64 8.64 21.29 -10.36
C LYS A 64 9.56 22.47 -10.71
N GLU A 65 10.28 22.40 -11.83
CA GLU A 65 11.19 23.46 -12.29
C GLU A 65 10.46 24.75 -12.65
N MET A 66 9.22 24.67 -13.13
CA MET A 66 8.35 25.83 -13.39
C MET A 66 7.83 26.54 -12.13
N CYS A 67 8.15 26.07 -10.92
CA CYS A 67 7.66 26.64 -9.67
C CYS A 67 8.64 27.65 -9.07
N VAL A 68 8.13 28.82 -8.67
CA VAL A 68 8.92 29.99 -8.21
C VAL A 68 9.87 29.68 -7.04
N ASP A 69 9.50 28.73 -6.17
CA ASP A 69 10.31 28.28 -5.02
C ASP A 69 10.87 26.84 -5.20
N GLY A 70 10.87 26.29 -6.42
CA GLY A 70 11.21 24.88 -6.70
C GLY A 70 10.24 23.85 -6.08
N LEU A 71 9.10 24.31 -5.57
CA LEU A 71 8.07 23.56 -4.84
C LEU A 71 6.69 23.73 -5.50
N PRO A 72 5.99 22.65 -5.92
CA PRO A 72 4.64 22.75 -6.46
C PRO A 72 3.66 23.45 -5.50
N PRO A 73 2.85 24.44 -5.97
CA PRO A 73 2.07 25.36 -5.12
C PRO A 73 1.38 24.71 -3.91
N GLY A 74 1.86 25.03 -2.71
CA GLY A 74 1.35 24.47 -1.44
C GLY A 74 1.88 23.07 -1.09
N MET A 75 3.01 22.62 -1.62
CA MET A 75 3.86 21.63 -0.95
C MET A 75 4.69 22.37 0.10
N LYS A 76 4.63 21.96 1.37
CA LYS A 76 5.45 22.59 2.43
C LYS A 76 6.91 22.16 2.40
N ARG A 77 7.20 20.99 1.84
CA ARG A 77 8.53 20.39 1.72
C ARG A 77 8.51 19.33 0.62
N LEU A 78 9.61 19.23 -0.13
CA LEU A 78 9.91 18.08 -0.99
C LEU A 78 10.63 17.01 -0.18
N SER A 79 10.27 15.76 -0.40
CA SER A 79 11.01 14.64 0.20
C SER A 79 12.37 14.47 -0.48
N LEU A 80 13.36 13.95 0.24
CA LEU A 80 14.70 13.73 -0.31
C LEU A 80 14.69 12.81 -1.55
N TRP A 81 13.77 11.84 -1.58
CA TRP A 81 13.65 10.87 -2.67
C TRP A 81 13.49 11.53 -4.06
N TYR A 82 12.90 12.72 -4.14
CA TYR A 82 12.71 13.48 -5.38
C TYR A 82 14.01 14.05 -5.98
N GLU A 83 15.15 14.04 -5.26
CA GLU A 83 16.48 14.44 -5.77
C GLU A 83 17.32 13.26 -6.27
N LEU A 84 16.82 12.01 -6.20
CA LEU A 84 17.64 10.85 -6.52
C LEU A 84 17.84 10.65 -8.04
N PRO A 85 19.05 10.28 -8.52
CA PRO A 85 19.35 10.20 -9.96
C PRO A 85 18.48 9.23 -10.77
N TYR A 86 17.84 8.25 -10.12
CA TYR A 86 16.93 7.29 -10.75
C TYR A 86 15.45 7.72 -10.70
N TRP A 87 15.11 8.78 -9.96
CA TRP A 87 13.74 9.28 -9.83
C TRP A 87 13.04 9.58 -11.16
N PRO A 88 13.68 10.19 -12.19
CA PRO A 88 13.05 10.42 -13.49
C PRO A 88 12.67 9.13 -14.24
N ARG A 89 13.26 7.99 -13.84
CA ARG A 89 13.12 6.68 -14.50
C ARG A 89 12.05 5.79 -13.87
N LEU A 90 11.42 6.23 -12.77
CA LEU A 90 10.36 5.48 -12.09
C LEU A 90 9.04 5.64 -12.85
N MET A 91 8.29 4.54 -13.02
CA MET A 91 6.91 4.62 -13.54
C MET A 91 5.91 5.15 -12.49
N ILE A 92 6.20 4.97 -11.19
CA ILE A 92 5.33 5.38 -10.08
C ILE A 92 6.20 6.03 -8.99
N ASN A 93 5.95 7.31 -8.73
CA ASN A 93 6.74 8.16 -7.83
C ASN A 93 6.27 8.16 -6.37
N HIS A 94 5.42 7.21 -5.98
CA HIS A 94 4.87 7.15 -4.64
C HIS A 94 4.51 5.70 -4.29
N LEU A 95 5.25 5.12 -3.35
CA LEU A 95 4.84 3.88 -2.70
C LEU A 95 3.84 4.25 -1.59
N LEU A 96 2.57 4.39 -1.96
CA LEU A 96 1.50 4.43 -0.98
C LEU A 96 1.52 3.10 -0.22
N ASP A 97 1.45 3.14 1.11
CA ASP A 97 1.43 1.95 1.96
C ASP A 97 0.26 1.04 1.56
N PRO A 98 0.50 -0.12 0.91
CA PRO A 98 -0.57 -0.91 0.34
C PRO A 98 -1.48 -1.48 1.43
N MET A 99 -0.89 -1.89 2.56
CA MET A 99 -1.63 -2.45 3.71
C MET A 99 -2.61 -1.43 4.28
N HIS A 100 -2.18 -0.18 4.48
CA HIS A 100 -3.06 0.88 4.94
C HIS A 100 -4.10 1.29 3.89
N ILE A 101 -3.77 1.30 2.59
CA ILE A 101 -4.78 1.51 1.53
C ILE A 101 -5.82 0.40 1.56
N PHE A 102 -5.42 -0.87 1.49
CA PHE A 102 -6.34 -2.00 1.44
C PHE A 102 -7.23 -2.05 2.68
N LYS A 103 -6.69 -1.81 3.88
CA LYS A 103 -7.48 -1.70 5.11
C LYS A 103 -8.50 -0.56 5.05
N ASN A 104 -8.09 0.63 4.59
CA ASN A 104 -8.98 1.79 4.51
C ASN A 104 -10.07 1.60 3.43
N VAL A 105 -9.72 1.08 2.26
CA VAL A 105 -10.66 0.81 1.16
C VAL A 105 -11.63 -0.32 1.55
N GLY A 106 -11.12 -1.41 2.13
CA GLY A 106 -11.94 -2.52 2.63
C GLY A 106 -12.95 -2.06 3.69
N ASN A 107 -12.51 -1.31 4.69
CA ASN A 107 -13.39 -0.75 5.72
C ASN A 107 -14.45 0.19 5.13
N LEU A 108 -14.08 1.06 4.17
CA LEU A 108 -15.02 1.95 3.50
C LEU A 108 -16.06 1.17 2.68
N LEU A 109 -15.64 0.14 1.94
CA LEU A 109 -16.55 -0.72 1.19
C LEU A 109 -17.51 -1.46 2.12
N TRP A 110 -17.01 -2.05 3.21
CA TRP A 110 -17.82 -2.69 4.23
C TRP A 110 -18.87 -1.75 4.85
N ASP A 111 -18.43 -0.56 5.24
CA ASP A 111 -19.29 0.51 5.77
C ASP A 111 -20.37 0.99 4.78
N HIS A 112 -20.13 0.89 3.47
CA HIS A 112 -21.10 1.21 2.42
C HIS A 112 -22.04 0.04 2.11
N LEU A 113 -21.56 -1.20 2.14
CA LEU A 113 -22.35 -2.41 1.93
C LEU A 113 -23.28 -2.71 3.12
N THR A 114 -22.89 -2.30 4.33
CA THR A 114 -23.67 -2.48 5.58
C THR A 114 -24.43 -1.21 6.01
N ASP A 115 -24.63 -0.26 5.10
CA ASP A 115 -25.41 0.99 5.30
C ASP A 115 -24.86 1.96 6.39
N LYS A 116 -23.79 1.61 7.10
CA LYS A 116 -23.20 2.35 8.25
C LYS A 116 -22.73 3.77 7.92
N LYS A 117 -22.49 4.09 6.64
CA LYS A 117 -22.10 5.44 6.17
C LYS A 117 -23.22 6.17 5.46
N ASP A 118 -24.36 5.53 5.20
CA ASP A 118 -25.51 6.23 4.65
C ASP A 118 -26.24 6.99 5.77
N THR A 119 -26.33 8.30 5.60
CA THR A 119 -26.82 9.21 6.64
C THR A 119 -27.72 10.25 6.00
N LEU A 120 -28.64 10.83 6.79
CA LEU A 120 -29.47 11.96 6.33
C LEU A 120 -28.61 13.07 5.70
N GLY A 121 -27.44 13.37 6.26
CA GLY A 121 -26.49 14.33 5.69
C GLY A 121 -25.92 13.90 4.33
N ALA A 122 -25.59 12.63 4.14
CA ALA A 122 -25.16 12.11 2.84
C ALA A 122 -26.28 12.20 1.78
N ARG A 123 -27.53 11.90 2.18
CA ARG A 123 -28.71 11.97 1.31
C ARG A 123 -29.09 13.40 0.91
N VAL A 124 -28.92 14.36 1.82
CA VAL A 124 -29.03 15.80 1.51
C VAL A 124 -27.92 16.24 0.57
N ASP A 125 -26.66 15.85 0.82
CA ASP A 125 -25.55 16.21 -0.05
C ASP A 125 -25.65 15.57 -1.45
N LEU A 126 -26.23 14.37 -1.60
CA LEU A 126 -26.56 13.76 -2.91
C LEU A 126 -27.49 14.63 -3.75
N ARG A 127 -28.52 15.22 -3.11
CA ARG A 127 -29.41 16.18 -3.76
C ARG A 127 -28.70 17.50 -4.08
N ASN A 128 -27.85 17.98 -3.19
CA ASN A 128 -27.07 19.21 -3.41
C ASN A 128 -26.09 19.12 -4.60
N VAL A 129 -25.61 17.91 -4.95
CA VAL A 129 -24.74 17.68 -6.12
C VAL A 129 -25.49 17.21 -7.38
N ASP A 130 -26.83 17.18 -7.33
CA ASP A 130 -27.69 16.76 -8.45
C ASP A 130 -27.31 15.37 -9.00
N ARG A 131 -27.26 14.37 -8.11
CA ARG A 131 -26.95 12.97 -8.45
C ARG A 131 -27.86 11.99 -7.76
N MET A 132 -28.15 10.88 -8.46
CA MET A 132 -28.88 9.72 -7.97
C MET A 132 -30.24 10.08 -7.33
N GLU A 133 -31.11 10.74 -8.11
CA GLU A 133 -32.44 11.18 -7.69
C GLU A 133 -33.28 10.06 -7.06
N GLN A 134 -33.16 8.83 -7.57
CA GLN A 134 -33.83 7.64 -7.03
C GLN A 134 -33.45 7.31 -5.57
N TYR A 135 -32.38 7.90 -5.05
CA TYR A 135 -31.89 7.74 -3.67
C TYR A 135 -31.98 9.04 -2.85
N TRP A 136 -32.71 10.07 -3.30
CA TRP A 136 -32.97 11.24 -2.47
C TRP A 136 -33.94 10.90 -1.30
N LEU A 137 -33.96 11.76 -0.28
CA LEU A 137 -34.89 11.62 0.84
C LEU A 137 -36.34 11.75 0.36
N GLN A 138 -37.19 10.81 0.76
CA GLN A 138 -38.61 10.79 0.41
C GLN A 138 -39.44 11.08 1.67
N THR A 139 -40.38 12.02 1.60
CA THR A 139 -41.36 12.24 2.67
C THR A 139 -42.58 11.36 2.39
N ALA A 140 -42.93 10.49 3.34
CA ALA A 140 -44.14 9.69 3.25
C ALA A 140 -45.38 10.49 3.67
N SER A 141 -46.58 9.95 3.39
CA SER A 141 -47.87 10.58 3.67
C SER A 141 -48.16 10.83 5.15
N ASP A 142 -47.41 10.17 6.05
CA ASP A 142 -47.44 10.32 7.50
C ASP A 142 -46.45 11.39 8.02
N GLY A 143 -45.70 12.04 7.11
CA GLY A 143 -44.63 12.99 7.46
C GLY A 143 -43.29 12.32 7.83
N SER A 144 -43.20 10.99 7.84
CA SER A 144 -41.95 10.29 8.10
C SER A 144 -40.96 10.42 6.93
N ILE A 145 -39.67 10.51 7.25
CA ILE A 145 -38.60 10.56 6.25
C ILE A 145 -38.14 9.13 5.95
N LYS A 146 -38.28 8.71 4.69
CA LYS A 146 -37.81 7.42 4.18
C LYS A 146 -36.51 7.60 3.37
N LEU A 147 -35.57 6.68 3.58
CA LEU A 147 -34.34 6.56 2.82
C LEU A 147 -34.48 5.35 1.88
N PRO A 148 -34.59 5.54 0.55
CA PRO A 148 -34.63 4.43 -0.40
C PRO A 148 -33.32 3.64 -0.34
N LYS A 149 -33.35 2.35 0.04
CA LYS A 149 -32.15 1.52 0.09
C LYS A 149 -31.63 1.24 -1.33
N ALA A 150 -30.31 1.32 -1.50
CA ALA A 150 -29.66 0.92 -2.74
C ALA A 150 -29.59 -0.61 -2.86
N PRO A 151 -29.67 -1.18 -4.09
CA PRO A 151 -29.79 -2.62 -4.31
C PRO A 151 -28.52 -3.43 -3.99
N TRP A 152 -27.39 -2.76 -3.75
CA TRP A 152 -26.11 -3.36 -3.36
C TRP A 152 -25.88 -3.38 -1.84
N ILE A 153 -26.80 -2.83 -1.04
CA ILE A 153 -26.73 -2.94 0.42
C ILE A 153 -27.03 -4.38 0.81
N PHE A 154 -26.20 -4.96 1.68
CA PHE A 154 -26.39 -6.32 2.16
C PHE A 154 -27.66 -6.44 3.01
N THR A 155 -28.37 -7.54 2.79
CA THR A 155 -29.36 -8.04 3.73
C THR A 155 -28.65 -8.60 4.97
N GLY A 156 -29.29 -8.57 6.14
CA GLY A 156 -28.72 -9.15 7.36
C GLY A 156 -28.42 -10.67 7.29
N ALA A 157 -28.89 -11.36 6.25
CA ALA A 157 -28.43 -12.71 5.93
C ALA A 157 -27.04 -12.70 5.25
N GLN A 158 -26.82 -11.80 4.29
CA GLN A 158 -25.53 -11.62 3.63
C GLN A 158 -24.47 -11.07 4.59
N GLU A 159 -24.82 -10.11 5.45
CA GLU A 159 -23.90 -9.57 6.48
C GLU A 159 -23.35 -10.70 7.36
N ARG A 160 -24.24 -11.53 7.94
CA ARG A 160 -23.85 -12.68 8.76
C ARG A 160 -22.95 -13.68 8.02
N ILE A 161 -23.19 -13.93 6.73
CA ILE A 161 -22.34 -14.81 5.91
C ILE A 161 -20.93 -14.20 5.75
N VAL A 162 -20.82 -12.89 5.60
CA VAL A 162 -19.51 -12.22 5.49
C VAL A 162 -18.79 -12.19 6.83
N ASP A 163 -19.47 -11.86 7.94
CA ASP A 163 -18.91 -11.95 9.30
C ASP A 163 -18.38 -13.37 9.58
N GLU A 164 -19.15 -14.39 9.18
CA GLU A 164 -18.77 -15.80 9.27
C GLU A 164 -17.50 -16.14 8.45
N VAL A 165 -17.35 -15.55 7.27
CA VAL A 165 -16.16 -15.72 6.41
C VAL A 165 -14.97 -14.91 6.92
N GLU A 166 -15.18 -13.78 7.60
CA GLU A 166 -14.11 -13.03 8.27
C GLU A 166 -13.56 -13.82 9.47
N ILE A 167 -14.44 -14.35 10.33
CA ILE A 167 -14.06 -15.08 11.55
C ILE A 167 -13.39 -16.43 11.24
N ALA A 168 -13.96 -17.22 10.33
CA ALA A 168 -13.54 -18.60 10.09
C ALA A 168 -12.84 -18.81 8.73
N GLY A 169 -12.65 -17.73 7.96
CA GLY A 169 -12.15 -17.78 6.61
C GLY A 169 -13.11 -18.47 5.62
N THR A 170 -12.61 -18.67 4.40
CA THR A 170 -13.27 -19.45 3.34
C THR A 170 -13.61 -20.89 3.77
N ALA A 171 -14.54 -21.54 3.06
CA ALA A 171 -14.84 -22.95 3.29
C ALA A 171 -13.60 -23.87 3.22
N HIS A 172 -12.61 -23.51 2.39
CA HIS A 172 -11.32 -24.20 2.31
C HIS A 172 -10.53 -24.10 3.63
N SER A 173 -10.42 -22.92 4.24
CA SER A 173 -9.77 -22.76 5.56
C SER A 173 -10.58 -23.35 6.72
N ARG A 174 -11.91 -23.46 6.60
CA ARG A 174 -12.73 -24.25 7.55
C ARG A 174 -12.47 -25.75 7.43
N TRP A 175 -12.20 -26.25 6.23
CA TRP A 175 -11.81 -27.65 6.00
C TRP A 175 -10.31 -27.85 6.21
N MET A 176 -9.95 -28.07 7.49
CA MET A 176 -8.61 -28.48 7.92
C MET A 176 -8.00 -29.61 7.05
N PHE A 177 -8.79 -30.44 6.38
CA PHE A 177 -8.34 -31.53 5.51
C PHE A 177 -7.20 -31.18 4.53
N PHE A 178 -7.22 -30.00 3.87
CA PHE A 178 -6.11 -29.62 2.97
C PHE A 178 -4.84 -29.29 3.76
N LEU A 179 -4.99 -28.54 4.86
CA LEU A 179 -3.93 -28.15 5.79
C LEU A 179 -3.33 -29.37 6.47
N GLU A 180 -4.15 -30.33 6.88
CA GLU A 180 -3.76 -31.61 7.47
C GLU A 180 -3.02 -32.49 6.46
N ARG A 181 -3.47 -32.55 5.19
CA ARG A 181 -2.72 -33.28 4.15
C ARG A 181 -1.39 -32.60 3.82
N PHE A 182 -1.37 -31.28 3.69
CA PHE A 182 -0.15 -30.51 3.49
C PHE A 182 0.82 -30.69 4.66
N MET A 183 0.36 -30.51 5.90
CA MET A 183 1.14 -30.73 7.12
C MET A 183 1.54 -32.20 7.31
N LYS A 184 0.76 -33.17 6.85
CA LYS A 184 1.16 -34.60 6.83
C LYS A 184 2.32 -34.83 5.86
N THR A 185 2.30 -34.21 4.68
CA THR A 185 3.39 -34.24 3.71
C THR A 185 4.64 -33.58 4.28
N LEU A 186 4.52 -32.35 4.81
CA LEU A 186 5.64 -31.63 5.44
C LEU A 186 6.20 -32.36 6.66
N LYS A 187 5.37 -32.97 7.52
CA LYS A 187 5.84 -33.85 8.61
C LYS A 187 6.66 -35.04 8.09
N GLY A 188 6.40 -35.51 6.86
CA GLY A 188 7.22 -36.51 6.19
C GLY A 188 8.62 -36.02 5.80
N TYR A 189 8.81 -34.69 5.70
CA TYR A 189 10.07 -34.02 5.38
C TYR A 189 10.89 -33.63 6.63
N VAL A 190 10.29 -33.61 7.83
CA VAL A 190 11.00 -33.36 9.09
C VAL A 190 11.93 -34.53 9.43
N ARG A 191 13.21 -34.37 9.08
CA ARG A 191 14.31 -35.27 9.45
C ARG A 191 15.01 -34.78 10.72
N GLN A 192 15.20 -33.47 10.87
CA GLN A 192 15.78 -32.86 12.07
C GLN A 192 14.71 -32.22 12.96
N LYS A 193 14.37 -32.88 14.07
CA LYS A 193 13.40 -32.36 15.05
C LYS A 193 13.84 -31.08 15.78
N ALA A 194 15.14 -30.76 15.78
CA ALA A 194 15.67 -29.54 16.39
C ALA A 194 15.50 -28.28 15.50
N ARG A 195 15.20 -28.44 14.20
CA ARG A 195 14.97 -27.36 13.23
C ARG A 195 13.91 -27.80 12.20
N PRO A 196 12.66 -28.05 12.64
CA PRO A 196 11.64 -28.65 11.77
C PRO A 196 11.32 -27.79 10.55
N GLU A 197 11.30 -26.46 10.66
CA GLU A 197 10.98 -25.52 9.59
C GLU A 197 11.97 -25.62 8.42
N GLY A 198 13.27 -25.58 8.72
CA GLY A 198 14.33 -25.73 7.73
C GLY A 198 14.29 -27.10 7.04
N SER A 199 14.07 -28.17 7.82
CA SER A 199 13.94 -29.52 7.29
C SER A 199 12.70 -29.71 6.38
N MET A 200 11.61 -28.98 6.65
CA MET A 200 10.41 -29.00 5.81
C MET A 200 10.63 -28.25 4.49
N ALA A 201 11.22 -27.05 4.54
CA ALA A 201 11.51 -26.24 3.34
C ALA A 201 12.48 -26.96 2.40
N GLU A 202 13.52 -27.58 2.95
CA GLU A 202 14.47 -28.39 2.18
C GLU A 202 13.82 -29.62 1.55
N GLY A 203 13.04 -30.39 2.30
CA GLY A 203 12.38 -31.58 1.77
C GLY A 203 11.35 -31.26 0.67
N TRP A 204 10.71 -30.09 0.75
CA TRP A 204 9.84 -29.57 -0.31
C TRP A 204 10.64 -29.24 -1.56
N TYR A 205 11.73 -28.46 -1.43
CA TYR A 205 12.59 -28.08 -2.55
C TYR A 205 13.21 -29.30 -3.26
N ILE A 206 13.70 -30.28 -2.50
CA ILE A 206 14.20 -31.55 -3.04
C ILE A 206 13.08 -32.35 -3.73
N GLY A 207 11.86 -32.31 -3.20
CA GLY A 207 10.69 -32.99 -3.76
C GLY A 207 10.23 -32.41 -5.10
N GLU A 208 10.22 -31.08 -5.26
CA GLU A 208 9.86 -30.41 -6.52
C GLU A 208 10.90 -30.60 -7.63
N TRP A 209 12.19 -30.70 -7.29
CA TRP A 209 13.26 -30.76 -8.29
C TRP A 209 13.67 -32.17 -8.74
N LEU A 210 13.30 -33.24 -8.02
CA LEU A 210 13.82 -34.60 -8.26
C LEU A 210 12.76 -35.70 -8.48
N ASP A 211 11.52 -35.31 -8.81
CA ASP A 211 10.43 -36.20 -9.25
C ASP A 211 10.15 -37.38 -8.29
N GLY A 212 10.41 -37.16 -6.99
CA GLY A 212 10.23 -38.18 -5.95
C GLY A 212 10.99 -37.88 -4.66
N PHE A 213 10.28 -37.92 -3.53
CA PHE A 213 10.88 -37.76 -2.20
C PHE A 213 11.47 -39.08 -1.68
N ASP A 214 12.80 -39.16 -1.63
CA ASP A 214 13.55 -40.28 -1.08
C ASP A 214 14.14 -39.92 0.29
N LYS A 215 13.73 -40.66 1.33
CA LYS A 215 14.17 -40.48 2.72
C LYS A 215 15.65 -40.81 2.95
N SER A 216 16.29 -41.56 2.06
CA SER A 216 17.70 -41.99 2.18
C SER A 216 18.71 -41.00 1.60
N ARG A 217 18.28 -40.07 0.71
CA ARG A 217 19.17 -39.09 0.07
C ARG A 217 19.74 -38.08 1.07
N ASN A 218 21.00 -37.71 0.89
CA ASN A 218 21.64 -36.65 1.66
C ASN A 218 21.00 -35.28 1.36
N THR A 219 20.78 -34.52 2.43
CA THR A 219 20.31 -33.13 2.41
C THR A 219 21.48 -32.15 2.23
N LEU A 220 21.19 -30.94 1.73
CA LEU A 220 22.10 -29.79 1.74
C LEU A 220 22.45 -29.40 3.17
N TRP A 221 21.47 -29.46 4.10
CA TRP A 221 21.68 -29.17 5.51
C TRP A 221 21.99 -30.44 6.32
N ARG A 222 23.22 -30.93 6.20
CA ARG A 222 23.84 -31.62 7.34
C ARG A 222 24.23 -30.56 8.36
N THR A 223 23.57 -30.55 9.51
CA THR A 223 23.90 -29.63 10.64
C THR A 223 25.22 -29.98 11.34
N ILE A 224 25.90 -31.02 10.86
CA ILE A 224 27.28 -31.33 11.18
C ILE A 224 28.07 -30.70 10.03
N ASP A 225 28.51 -29.47 10.29
CA ASP A 225 29.57 -28.76 9.57
C ASP A 225 29.34 -28.47 8.07
N ASP A 226 28.55 -27.42 7.75
CA ASP A 226 28.82 -26.66 6.52
C ASP A 226 29.90 -25.60 6.81
N GLU A 227 31.15 -26.05 6.75
CA GLU A 227 32.36 -25.24 6.99
C GLU A 227 32.46 -24.01 6.07
N ARG A 228 31.68 -23.94 4.99
CA ARG A 228 31.76 -22.89 3.96
C ARG A 228 31.05 -21.59 4.35
N ILE A 229 30.16 -21.60 5.34
CA ILE A 229 29.49 -20.37 5.83
C ILE A 229 29.97 -20.04 7.24
N SER A 230 31.27 -19.81 7.37
CA SER A 230 31.80 -19.20 8.59
C SER A 230 31.28 -17.76 8.70
N ARG A 231 30.93 -17.30 9.92
CA ARG A 231 30.74 -15.86 10.19
C ARG A 231 32.08 -15.11 10.26
N ILE A 232 33.15 -15.68 9.71
CA ILE A 232 34.50 -15.16 9.79
C ILE A 232 34.83 -14.55 8.44
N VAL A 233 35.05 -13.24 8.43
CA VAL A 233 35.43 -12.50 7.23
C VAL A 233 36.93 -12.22 7.32
N MET A 234 37.66 -12.63 6.29
CA MET A 234 39.06 -12.28 6.10
C MET A 234 39.20 -10.77 5.95
N CYS A 235 39.98 -10.14 6.82
CA CYS A 235 40.41 -8.75 6.66
C CYS A 235 41.91 -8.70 6.34
N ASN A 236 42.34 -7.60 5.71
CA ASN A 236 43.70 -7.40 5.20
C ASN A 236 44.79 -7.90 6.18
N LEU A 237 45.81 -8.58 5.63
CA LEU A 237 46.85 -9.35 6.33
C LEU A 237 46.42 -10.71 6.90
N GLY A 238 45.30 -11.27 6.42
CA GLY A 238 44.90 -12.66 6.72
C GLY A 238 44.39 -12.87 8.14
N VAL A 239 43.96 -11.79 8.81
CA VAL A 239 43.40 -11.87 10.16
C VAL A 239 41.90 -12.15 10.06
N GLU A 240 41.53 -13.31 10.58
CA GLU A 240 40.15 -13.76 10.71
C GLU A 240 39.37 -12.90 11.72
N LYS A 241 38.29 -12.23 11.27
CA LYS A 241 37.37 -11.52 12.17
C LYS A 241 35.95 -12.08 12.07
N LYS A 242 35.41 -12.47 13.22
CA LYS A 242 34.01 -12.86 13.36
C LYS A 242 33.11 -11.63 13.23
N MET A 243 32.24 -11.62 12.22
CA MET A 243 31.23 -10.58 12.03
C MET A 243 30.19 -10.67 13.15
N THR A 244 30.19 -9.67 14.02
CA THR A 244 29.14 -9.45 15.02
C THR A 244 28.12 -8.45 14.48
N GLU A 245 26.87 -8.50 14.96
CA GLU A 245 25.79 -7.61 14.52
C GLU A 245 26.14 -6.12 14.73
N ASP A 246 26.87 -5.81 15.81
CA ASP A 246 27.41 -4.47 16.06
C ASP A 246 28.50 -4.04 15.06
N LEU A 247 29.36 -4.96 14.60
CA LEU A 247 30.35 -4.67 13.56
C LEU A 247 29.67 -4.44 12.20
N GLU A 248 28.67 -5.24 11.87
CA GLU A 248 27.85 -5.07 10.66
C GLU A 248 27.10 -3.74 10.67
N ALA A 249 26.48 -3.37 11.79
CA ALA A 249 25.84 -2.07 11.97
C ALA A 249 26.83 -0.90 11.84
N LYS A 250 28.08 -1.07 12.28
CA LYS A 250 29.17 -0.08 12.09
C LYS A 250 29.61 0.04 10.63
N ILE A 251 29.73 -1.08 9.90
CA ILE A 251 30.05 -1.08 8.47
C ILE A 251 28.95 -0.40 7.66
N ASN A 252 27.68 -0.77 7.88
CA ASN A 252 26.54 -0.15 7.21
C ASN A 252 26.47 1.36 7.49
N ARG A 253 26.73 1.78 8.73
CA ARG A 253 26.82 3.20 9.11
C ARG A 253 27.97 3.91 8.40
N PHE A 254 29.15 3.30 8.31
CA PHE A 254 30.30 3.83 7.57
C PHE A 254 29.99 4.01 6.08
N CYS A 255 29.41 3.00 5.42
CA CYS A 255 29.04 3.07 4.01
C CYS A 255 28.01 4.18 3.73
N MET A 256 27.04 4.40 4.64
CA MET A 256 26.10 5.52 4.53
C MET A 256 26.76 6.88 4.74
N LEU A 257 27.63 7.01 5.75
CA LEU A 257 28.28 8.29 6.12
C LEU A 257 29.38 8.72 5.14
N HIS A 258 30.01 7.78 4.43
CA HIS A 258 31.06 8.09 3.44
C HIS A 258 30.57 8.07 1.99
N ASN A 259 29.28 7.86 1.75
CA ASN A 259 28.71 7.98 0.41
C ASN A 259 28.74 9.47 -0.05
N PRO A 260 29.31 9.81 -1.22
CA PRO A 260 29.37 11.19 -1.71
C PRO A 260 28.01 11.91 -1.79
N VAL A 261 26.93 11.17 -2.09
CA VAL A 261 25.56 11.71 -2.19
C VAL A 261 25.03 12.12 -0.81
N MET A 262 25.49 11.48 0.28
CA MET A 262 25.03 11.73 1.64
C MET A 262 25.73 12.91 2.31
N GLN A 263 26.92 13.33 1.85
CA GLN A 263 27.72 14.40 2.47
C GLN A 263 26.94 15.72 2.63
N LYS A 264 26.19 16.12 1.58
CA LYS A 264 25.32 17.31 1.60
C LYS A 264 24.32 17.29 2.76
N TRP A 265 23.80 16.12 3.11
CA TRP A 265 22.77 15.93 4.14
C TRP A 265 23.36 15.80 5.54
N ILE A 266 24.59 15.30 5.65
CA ILE A 266 25.35 15.26 6.90
C ILE A 266 25.67 16.69 7.35
N SER A 267 26.22 17.53 6.45
CA SER A 267 26.46 18.96 6.75
C SER A 267 25.19 19.69 7.19
N GLN A 268 24.08 19.58 6.45
CA GLN A 268 22.81 20.21 6.84
C GLN A 268 22.27 19.72 8.19
N TYR A 269 22.50 18.45 8.55
CA TYR A 269 22.14 17.92 9.86
C TYR A 269 23.03 18.48 10.98
N GLU A 270 24.32 18.64 10.72
CA GLU A 270 25.28 19.23 11.67
C GLU A 270 24.98 20.71 11.92
N ASP A 271 24.70 21.50 10.88
CA ASP A 271 24.28 22.90 11.00
C ASP A 271 23.00 23.02 11.85
N ALA A 272 21.95 22.27 11.48
CA ALA A 272 20.68 22.25 12.21
C ALA A 272 20.77 21.63 13.63
N LYS A 273 21.88 20.94 13.95
CA LYS A 273 22.19 20.46 15.30
C LYS A 273 22.92 21.54 16.10
N GLN A 274 23.84 22.28 15.49
CA GLN A 274 24.51 23.42 16.13
C GLN A 274 23.53 24.54 16.45
N GLU A 275 22.59 24.85 15.55
CA GLU A 275 21.51 25.82 15.82
C GLU A 275 20.69 25.43 17.07
N ARG A 276 20.33 24.14 17.18
CA ARG A 276 19.62 23.57 18.34
C ARG A 276 20.45 23.51 19.64
N GLN A 277 21.76 23.73 19.57
CA GLN A 277 22.65 23.82 20.74
C GLN A 277 23.00 25.26 21.10
N ARG A 278 22.60 26.25 20.27
CA ARG A 278 22.76 27.69 20.49
C ARG A 278 21.45 28.38 20.89
N ALA A 279 20.33 27.66 20.85
CA ALA A 279 18.99 28.08 21.28
C ALA A 279 18.61 27.42 22.60
#